data_AF-A0A512J487-F1
#
_entry.id   AF-A0A512J487-F1
#
_cell.length_a   1.000
_cell.length_b   1.000
_cell.length_c   1.000
_cell.angle_alpha   90.00
_cell.angle_beta   90.00
_cell.angle_gamma   90.00
#
_symmetry.space_group_name_H-M   'P 1'
#
loop_
_entity.id
_entity.type
_entity.pdbx_description
1 polymer ?
#
loop_
_entity_poly.entity_id
_entity_poly.type
_entity_poly.pdbx_seq_one_letter_code
_entity_poly.pdbx_strand_id
1 'polypeptide(L)'
;MKQLEALIAWTPIRWADLRPETAGQVAVLPFPDTEGRAKGFMMSAGASSSALRTLSEEQRIARLFIDFNTLVVRDGLDPQTVHRAFLAIDEYRFRIAPDTEGAEFEDPPEED
;
A
#
# COMPACT_ATOMS: atom_id res chain seq x y z
N MET A 1 1.29 7.17 7.64
CA MET A 1 1.89 6.14 8.54
C MET A 1 3.15 5.60 7.88
N LYS A 2 4.12 5.08 8.65
CA LYS A 2 5.34 4.52 8.06
C LYS A 2 5.06 3.19 7.38
N GLN A 3 5.82 2.88 6.33
CA GLN A 3 5.69 1.62 5.59
C GLN A 3 5.78 0.38 6.49
N LEU A 4 6.64 0.41 7.51
CA LEU A 4 6.83 -0.70 8.44
C LEU A 4 5.64 -0.93 9.40
N GLU A 5 4.67 -0.02 9.37
CA GLU A 5 3.43 -0.05 10.14
C GLU A 5 2.21 -0.30 9.24
N ALA A 6 2.39 -0.32 7.92
CA ALA A 6 1.33 -0.39 6.94
C ALA A 6 1.05 -1.83 6.49
N LEU A 7 -0.09 -2.38 6.90
CA LEU A 7 -0.68 -3.58 6.33
C LEU A 7 -1.45 -3.20 5.06
N ILE A 8 -1.08 -3.80 3.93
CA ILE A 8 -1.81 -3.63 2.67
C ILE A 8 -2.71 -4.85 2.50
N ALA A 9 -4.04 -4.69 2.53
CA ALA A 9 -5.01 -5.76 2.37
C ALA A 9 -5.86 -5.52 1.13
N TRP A 10 -6.09 -6.55 0.30
CA TRP A 10 -6.89 -6.40 -0.93
C TRP A 10 -7.54 -7.71 -1.37
N THR A 11 -8.52 -7.61 -2.28
CA THR A 11 -9.13 -8.76 -2.94
C THR A 11 -9.03 -8.59 -4.46
N PRO A 12 -8.36 -9.51 -5.18
CA PRO A 12 -8.27 -9.49 -6.65
C PRO A 12 -9.65 -9.46 -7.33
N ILE A 13 -9.78 -8.76 -8.46
CA ILE A 13 -11.05 -8.68 -9.20
C ILE A 13 -11.54 -10.06 -9.65
N ARG A 14 -10.61 -10.93 -10.08
CA ARG A 14 -10.93 -12.31 -10.51
C ARG A 14 -11.56 -13.19 -9.42
N TRP A 15 -11.62 -12.72 -8.17
CA TRP A 15 -12.24 -13.43 -7.05
C TRP A 15 -13.64 -12.90 -6.71
N ALA A 16 -14.26 -12.11 -7.59
CA ALA A 16 -15.62 -11.60 -7.42
C ALA A 16 -16.67 -12.68 -7.12
N ASP A 17 -16.53 -13.88 -7.69
CA ASP A 17 -17.46 -15.00 -7.41
C ASP A 17 -17.31 -15.57 -6.00
N LEU A 18 -16.11 -15.48 -5.41
CA LEU A 18 -15.80 -16.02 -4.10
C LEU A 18 -15.99 -15.00 -2.97
N ARG A 19 -15.69 -13.72 -3.25
CA ARG A 19 -15.74 -12.59 -2.29
C ARG A 19 -16.27 -11.32 -2.96
N PRO A 20 -17.55 -11.31 -3.36
CA PRO A 20 -18.15 -10.18 -4.07
C PRO A 20 -18.11 -8.88 -3.26
N GLU A 21 -18.10 -8.97 -1.93
CA GLU A 21 -18.13 -7.82 -1.02
C GLU A 21 -16.85 -6.98 -1.00
N THR A 22 -15.69 -7.59 -1.35
CA THR A 22 -14.39 -6.89 -1.35
C THR A 22 -13.65 -6.95 -2.68
N ALA A 23 -14.14 -7.70 -3.68
CA ALA A 23 -13.44 -7.82 -4.96
C ALA A 23 -13.16 -6.44 -5.60
N GLY A 24 -11.90 -6.22 -5.98
CA GLY A 24 -11.42 -4.95 -6.52
C GLY A 24 -11.13 -3.87 -5.46
N GLN A 25 -11.32 -4.15 -4.17
CA GLN A 25 -11.05 -3.22 -3.09
C GLN A 25 -9.66 -3.46 -2.47
N VAL A 26 -9.11 -2.38 -1.92
CA VAL A 26 -7.85 -2.34 -1.19
C VAL A 26 -8.00 -1.43 0.03
N ALA A 27 -7.34 -1.80 1.12
CA ALA A 27 -7.20 -0.99 2.32
C ALA A 27 -5.74 -1.00 2.79
N VAL A 28 -5.26 0.17 3.22
CA VAL A 28 -4.02 0.30 4.00
C VAL A 28 -4.42 0.51 5.46
N LEU A 29 -3.95 -0.38 6.33
CA LEU A 29 -4.36 -0.48 7.74
C LEU A 29 -3.11 -0.47 8.64
N PRO A 30 -3.23 -0.01 9.90
CA PRO A 30 -2.17 -0.20 10.88
C PRO A 30 -1.86 -1.68 11.13
N PHE A 31 -0.59 -2.00 11.35
CA PHE A 31 -0.13 -3.32 11.79
C PHE A 31 0.41 -3.27 13.23
N PRO A 32 -0.03 -4.18 14.13
CA PRO A 32 -0.98 -5.26 13.90
C PRO A 32 -2.42 -4.75 13.71
N ASP A 33 -3.21 -5.44 12.88
CA ASP A 33 -4.63 -5.15 12.66
C ASP A 33 -5.48 -5.65 13.84
N THR A 34 -5.54 -4.85 14.90
CA THR A 34 -6.25 -5.17 16.15
C THR A 34 -7.77 -5.20 16.00
N GLU A 35 -8.31 -4.44 15.04
CA GLU A 35 -9.74 -4.38 14.72
C GLU A 35 -10.19 -5.53 13.79
N GLY A 36 -9.25 -6.28 13.23
CA GLY A 36 -9.52 -7.42 12.34
C GLY A 36 -10.11 -7.01 10.98
N ARG A 37 -9.92 -5.76 10.56
CA ARG A 37 -10.46 -5.22 9.30
C ARG A 37 -9.86 -5.90 8.07
N ALA A 38 -8.63 -6.40 8.16
CA ALA A 38 -7.97 -7.12 7.08
C ALA A 38 -8.61 -8.50 6.81
N LYS A 39 -9.34 -9.09 7.77
CA LYS A 39 -9.97 -10.42 7.62
C LYS A 39 -11.01 -10.50 6.49
N GLY A 40 -11.61 -9.37 6.13
CA GLY A 40 -12.56 -9.29 5.02
C GLY A 40 -11.89 -9.50 3.66
N PHE A 41 -10.61 -9.16 3.55
CA PHE A 41 -9.83 -9.26 2.33
C PHE A 41 -9.19 -10.64 2.16
N MET A 42 -8.77 -10.93 0.94
CA MET A 42 -8.22 -12.25 0.60
C MET A 42 -6.70 -12.29 0.53
N MET A 43 -6.05 -11.15 0.34
CA MET A 43 -4.61 -11.02 0.22
C MET A 43 -4.09 -9.97 1.21
N SER A 44 -2.84 -10.12 1.63
CA SER A 44 -2.15 -9.11 2.43
C SER A 44 -0.66 -9.02 2.10
N ALA A 45 -0.09 -7.82 2.29
CA ALA A 45 1.33 -7.50 2.13
C ALA A 45 1.73 -6.35 3.07
N GLY A 46 2.91 -5.76 2.86
CA GLY A 46 3.47 -4.74 3.74
C GLY A 46 3.91 -5.33 5.09
N ALA A 47 3.53 -4.68 6.19
CA ALA A 47 4.00 -4.96 7.53
C ALA A 47 3.64 -6.35 8.09
N SER A 48 2.71 -7.09 7.45
CA SER A 48 2.45 -8.51 7.77
C SER A 48 3.57 -9.46 7.34
N SER A 49 4.46 -9.03 6.43
CA SER A 49 5.63 -9.81 6.02
C SER A 49 6.83 -9.51 6.91
N SER A 50 7.29 -10.50 7.69
CA SER A 50 8.49 -10.36 8.52
C SER A 50 9.74 -9.99 7.71
N ALA A 51 9.81 -10.42 6.44
CA ALA A 51 10.89 -10.08 5.52
C ALA A 51 11.01 -8.57 5.25
N LEU A 52 9.93 -7.78 5.38
CA LEU A 52 9.99 -6.35 5.11
C LEU A 52 10.96 -5.62 6.06
N ARG A 53 11.06 -6.08 7.31
CA ARG A 53 11.93 -5.48 8.33
C ARG A 53 13.41 -5.75 8.10
N THR A 54 13.75 -6.78 7.31
CA THR A 54 15.15 -7.14 7.03
C THR A 54 15.71 -6.48 5.78
N LEU A 55 14.87 -5.76 5.02
CA LEU A 55 15.27 -5.05 3.81
C LEU A 55 15.91 -3.69 4.13
N SER A 56 16.82 -3.22 3.27
CA SER A 56 17.28 -1.83 3.29
C SER A 56 16.13 -0.86 2.99
N GLU A 57 16.32 0.42 3.24
CA GLU A 57 15.28 1.42 2.94
C GLU A 57 14.92 1.43 1.45
N GLU A 58 15.92 1.44 0.56
CA GLU A 58 15.74 1.41 -0.90
C GLU A 58 14.97 0.17 -1.35
N GLN A 59 15.28 -0.99 -0.75
CA GLN A 59 14.57 -2.23 -1.02
C GLN A 59 13.12 -2.20 -0.53
N ARG A 60 12.86 -1.56 0.61
CA ARG A 60 11.48 -1.36 1.10
C ARG A 60 10.71 -0.41 0.19
N ILE A 61 11.32 0.67 -0.26
CA ILE A 61 10.71 1.59 -1.23
C ILE A 61 10.37 0.86 -2.52
N ALA A 62 11.32 0.10 -3.08
CA ALA A 62 11.06 -0.73 -4.26
C ALA A 62 9.90 -1.70 -4.02
N ARG A 63 9.81 -2.27 -2.81
CA ARG A 63 8.71 -3.17 -2.44
C ARG A 63 7.34 -2.49 -2.46
N LEU A 64 7.22 -1.20 -2.10
CA LEU A 64 5.96 -0.45 -2.22
C LEU A 64 5.45 -0.47 -3.67
N PHE A 65 6.33 -0.16 -4.62
CA PHE A 65 5.96 -0.09 -6.03
C PHE A 65 5.73 -1.48 -6.65
N ILE A 66 6.42 -2.52 -6.17
CA ILE A 66 6.16 -3.91 -6.53
C ILE A 66 4.77 -4.34 -6.04
N ASP A 67 4.42 -4.02 -4.80
CA ASP A 67 3.09 -4.33 -4.26
C ASP A 67 2.01 -3.55 -5.05
N PHE A 68 2.22 -2.25 -5.33
CA PHE A 68 1.33 -1.46 -6.20
C PHE A 68 1.12 -2.12 -7.57
N ASN A 69 2.21 -2.48 -8.25
CA ASN A 69 2.15 -3.14 -9.56
C ASN A 69 1.41 -4.49 -9.47
N THR A 70 1.61 -5.24 -8.40
CA THR A 70 0.92 -6.50 -8.14
C THR A 70 -0.60 -6.30 -8.03
N LEU A 71 -1.04 -5.32 -7.25
CA LEU A 71 -2.47 -5.03 -7.08
C LEU A 71 -3.12 -4.64 -8.42
N VAL A 72 -2.45 -3.78 -9.19
CA VAL A 72 -2.98 -3.26 -10.46
C VAL A 72 -2.89 -4.28 -11.59
N VAL A 73 -1.68 -4.72 -11.93
CA VAL A 73 -1.42 -5.48 -13.17
C VAL A 73 -1.80 -6.94 -13.00
N ARG A 74 -1.39 -7.57 -11.89
CA ARG A 74 -1.67 -9.00 -11.65
C ARG A 74 -3.11 -9.22 -11.20
N ASP A 75 -3.60 -8.36 -10.30
CA ASP A 75 -4.89 -8.57 -9.63
C ASP A 75 -6.04 -7.72 -10.18
N GLY A 76 -5.73 -6.81 -11.11
CA GLY A 76 -6.70 -6.07 -11.90
C GLY A 76 -7.30 -4.86 -11.19
N LEU A 77 -6.84 -4.48 -10.00
CA LEU A 77 -7.42 -3.35 -9.27
C LEU A 77 -7.27 -2.05 -10.06
N ASP A 78 -8.27 -1.18 -9.96
CA ASP A 78 -8.22 0.17 -10.52
C ASP A 78 -7.02 0.94 -9.95
N PRO A 79 -6.09 1.44 -10.80
CA PRO A 79 -4.89 2.14 -10.33
C PRO A 79 -5.20 3.33 -9.43
N GLN A 80 -6.28 4.06 -9.69
CA GLN A 80 -6.66 5.23 -8.91
C GLN A 80 -7.16 4.84 -7.51
N THR A 81 -7.84 3.70 -7.39
CA THR A 81 -8.25 3.12 -6.11
C THR A 81 -7.05 2.66 -5.29
N VAL A 82 -6.06 2.02 -5.92
CA VAL A 82 -4.81 1.62 -5.24
C VAL A 82 -4.02 2.86 -4.81
N HIS A 83 -3.89 3.85 -5.69
CA HIS A 83 -3.19 5.11 -5.41
C HIS A 83 -3.77 5.80 -4.16
N ARG A 84 -5.08 6.03 -4.12
CA ARG A 84 -5.74 6.67 -2.96
C ARG A 84 -5.50 5.92 -1.65
N ALA A 85 -5.47 4.59 -1.67
CA ALA A 85 -5.16 3.81 -0.48
C ALA A 85 -3.68 3.96 -0.07
N PHE A 86 -2.77 3.95 -1.04
CA PHE A 86 -1.32 4.04 -0.82
C PHE A 86 -0.87 5.41 -0.31
N LEU A 87 -1.65 6.48 -0.53
CA LEU A 87 -1.40 7.80 0.07
C LEU A 87 -1.38 7.78 1.61
N ALA A 88 -1.92 6.75 2.26
CA ALA A 88 -1.78 6.56 3.70
C ALA A 88 -0.33 6.23 4.13
N ILE A 89 0.55 5.85 3.20
CA ILE A 89 1.94 5.47 3.44
C ILE A 89 2.87 6.64 3.13
N ASP A 90 3.60 7.11 4.14
CA ASP A 90 4.48 8.28 4.04
C ASP A 90 5.50 8.12 2.90
N GLU A 91 6.16 6.98 2.85
CA GLU A 91 7.23 6.73 1.88
C GLU A 91 6.72 6.71 0.43
N TYR A 92 5.43 6.47 0.20
CA TYR A 92 4.80 6.56 -1.11
C TYR A 92 4.52 8.02 -1.48
N ARG A 93 3.82 8.78 -0.62
CA ARG A 93 3.48 10.20 -0.88
C ARG A 93 4.70 11.08 -1.12
N PHE A 94 5.82 10.79 -0.47
CA PHE A 94 7.08 11.53 -0.62
C PHE A 94 7.90 11.15 -1.87
N ARG A 95 7.47 10.15 -2.66
CA ARG A 95 8.24 9.61 -3.80
C ARG A 95 7.50 9.61 -5.13
N ILE A 96 6.20 9.90 -5.11
CA ILE A 96 5.43 10.12 -6.34
C ILE A 96 5.70 11.52 -6.89
N ALA A 97 5.35 11.72 -8.17
CA ALA A 97 5.64 12.97 -8.86
C ALA A 97 4.92 14.14 -8.18
N PRO A 98 5.55 15.34 -8.11
CA PRO A 98 5.00 16.46 -7.37
C PRO A 98 3.60 16.94 -7.78
N ASP A 99 3.26 16.75 -9.04
CA ASP A 99 1.99 17.08 -9.67
C ASP A 99 0.94 15.96 -9.53
N THR A 100 1.28 14.87 -8.85
CA THR A 100 0.33 13.81 -8.52
C THR A 100 -0.49 14.21 -7.30
N GLU A 101 -1.82 14.07 -7.39
CA GLU A 101 -2.72 14.34 -6.26
C GLU A 101 -2.29 13.56 -5.01
N GLY A 102 -2.20 14.25 -3.86
CA GLY A 102 -1.81 13.65 -2.59
C GLY A 102 -0.29 13.44 -2.39
N ALA A 103 0.55 13.85 -3.34
CA ALA A 103 1.99 13.93 -3.12
C ALA A 103 2.33 14.91 -1.98
N GLU A 104 3.40 14.61 -1.24
CA GLU A 104 3.98 15.51 -0.25
C GLU A 104 5.48 15.65 -0.48
N PHE A 105 6.06 16.74 0.02
CA PHE A 105 7.50 16.99 0.00
C PHE A 105 7.97 17.21 1.42
N GLU A 106 9.14 16.67 1.77
CA GLU A 106 9.90 17.28 2.85
C GLU A 106 10.47 18.58 2.30
N ASP A 107 10.16 19.70 2.96
CA ASP A 107 10.85 20.95 2.67
C ASP A 107 12.37 20.68 2.78
N PRO A 108 13.18 21.15 1.83
CA PRO A 108 14.63 21.08 2.00
C PRO A 108 14.97 21.75 3.34
N PRO A 109 15.89 21.18 4.15
CA PRO A 109 16.32 21.83 5.36
C PRO A 109 16.77 23.26 5.01
N GLU A 110 16.29 24.26 5.77
CA GLU A 110 16.74 25.64 5.60
C GLU A 110 18.27 25.66 5.63
N GLU A 111 18.88 26.19 4.58
CA GLU A 111 20.34 26.39 4.54
C GLU A 111 20.70 27.48 5.56
N ASP A 112 21.35 27.08 6.67
CA ASP A 112 22.01 27.97 7.64
C ASP A 112 23.21 28.72 7.02
#